data_AF-A0A7C4F871-F1
#
_entry.id   AF-A0A7C4F871-F1
#
_cell.length_a   1.000
_cell.length_b   1.000
_cell.length_c   1.000
_cell.angle_alpha   90.00
_cell.angle_beta   90.00
_cell.angle_gamma   90.00
#
_symmetry.space_group_name_H-M   'P 1'
#
loop_
_entity.id
_entity.type
_entity.pdbx_description
1 polymer ?
#
loop_
_entity_poly.entity_id
_entity_poly.type
_entity_poly.pdbx_seq_one_letter_code
_entity_poly.pdbx_strand_id
1 'polypeptide(L)'
;MQLGARRDDVGIACAVGSDVLREFAVSVLREKGVVMFFQEVESEETSKTLTLIVEGEDRRFINDPRANQKLSFDHVLGAIKMFRTSMFYVASGMLGDFDFRVWELLKFCKERGMVTMLDIIKPVGKGWGICSPSAPVCRYHAL
;
A
#
# COMPACT_ATOMS: atom_id res chain seq x y z
N MET A 1 -14.88 -7.57 9.37
CA MET A 1 -14.50 -8.30 8.15
C MET A 1 -15.53 -8.09 7.05
N GLN A 2 -15.09 -8.08 5.79
CA GLN A 2 -15.94 -7.96 4.59
C GLN A 2 -15.53 -9.05 3.59
N LEU A 3 -16.44 -9.39 2.65
CA LEU A 3 -16.16 -10.32 1.54
C LEU A 3 -15.71 -11.74 1.96
N GLY A 4 -16.16 -12.23 3.12
CA GLY A 4 -15.92 -13.62 3.56
C GLY A 4 -14.55 -13.92 4.17
N ALA A 5 -13.66 -12.92 4.27
CA ALA A 5 -12.39 -13.08 4.99
C ALA A 5 -12.62 -13.26 6.50
N ARG A 6 -11.81 -14.11 7.15
CA ARG A 6 -11.83 -14.32 8.61
C ARG A 6 -10.72 -13.54 9.27
N ARG A 7 -10.90 -13.16 10.54
CA ARG A 7 -9.88 -12.46 11.33
C ARG A 7 -8.50 -13.09 11.10
N ASP A 8 -7.52 -12.23 10.88
CA ASP A 8 -6.12 -12.54 10.59
C ASP A 8 -5.82 -13.14 9.20
N ASP A 9 -6.82 -13.35 8.33
CA ASP A 9 -6.61 -13.78 6.93
C ASP A 9 -5.96 -12.67 6.07
N VAL A 10 -6.01 -11.41 6.49
CA VAL A 10 -5.49 -10.25 5.75
C VAL A 10 -4.47 -9.49 6.58
N GLY A 11 -3.30 -9.24 5.97
CA GLY A 11 -2.23 -8.42 6.52
C GLY A 11 -2.06 -7.12 5.74
N ILE A 12 -1.63 -6.05 6.40
CA ILE A 12 -1.27 -4.77 5.79
C ILE A 12 0.11 -4.32 6.25
N ALA A 13 0.95 -3.92 5.29
CA ALA A 13 2.22 -3.26 5.56
C ALA A 13 2.18 -1.83 5.00
N CYS A 14 2.30 -0.83 5.86
CA CYS A 14 2.23 0.57 5.48
C CYS A 14 3.04 1.45 6.44
N ALA A 15 3.32 2.68 6.02
CA ALA A 15 3.98 3.67 6.86
C ALA A 15 2.95 4.60 7.49
N VAL A 16 3.15 4.95 8.76
CA VAL A 16 2.29 5.85 9.53
C VAL A 16 3.15 6.86 10.28
N GLY A 17 2.60 8.05 10.51
CA GLY A 17 3.25 9.06 11.35
C GLY A 17 3.02 8.80 12.84
N SER A 18 3.52 9.70 13.68
CA SER A 18 3.28 9.68 15.13
C SER A 18 2.18 10.66 15.52
N ASP A 19 0.94 10.37 15.10
CA ASP A 19 -0.22 11.26 15.30
C ASP A 19 -1.54 10.52 15.53
N VAL A 20 -2.61 11.28 15.77
CA VAL A 20 -3.97 10.75 16.03
C VAL A 20 -4.55 9.94 14.85
N LEU A 21 -4.09 10.20 13.62
CA LEU A 21 -4.58 9.44 12.46
C LEU A 21 -4.00 8.02 12.46
N ARG A 22 -2.78 7.81 12.98
CA ARG A 22 -2.25 6.46 13.26
C ARG A 22 -3.16 5.72 14.23
N GLU A 23 -3.55 6.34 15.34
CA GLU A 23 -4.42 5.71 16.34
C GLU A 23 -5.78 5.35 15.76
N PHE A 24 -6.35 6.25 14.97
CA PHE A 24 -7.57 5.98 14.21
C PHE A 24 -7.40 4.78 13.26
N ALA A 25 -6.33 4.74 12.46
CA ALA A 25 -6.08 3.62 11.55
C ALA A 25 -5.92 2.29 12.32
N VAL A 26 -5.15 2.27 13.41
CA VAL A 26 -4.96 1.08 14.25
C VAL A 26 -6.30 0.59 14.81
N SER A 27 -7.13 1.48 15.34
CA SER A 27 -8.41 1.08 15.94
C SER A 27 -9.35 0.45 14.91
N VAL A 28 -9.51 1.09 13.74
CA VAL A 28 -10.36 0.59 12.65
C VAL A 28 -9.87 -0.76 12.11
N LEU A 29 -8.56 -0.91 11.86
CA LEU A 29 -8.01 -2.14 11.30
C LEU A 29 -8.04 -3.30 12.30
N ARG A 30 -7.79 -3.02 13.58
CA ARG A 30 -7.87 -4.01 14.66
C ARG A 30 -9.30 -4.51 14.85
N GLU A 31 -10.29 -3.61 14.81
CA GLU A 31 -11.70 -3.98 14.87
C GLU A 31 -12.07 -4.91 13.71
N LYS A 32 -11.55 -4.61 12.51
CA LYS A 32 -11.74 -5.45 11.32
C LYS A 32 -10.98 -6.77 11.35
N GLY A 33 -10.05 -6.97 12.27
CA GLY A 33 -9.25 -8.20 12.40
C GLY A 33 -8.15 -8.31 11.36
N VAL A 34 -7.53 -7.18 10.98
CA VAL A 34 -6.40 -7.12 10.05
C VAL A 34 -5.08 -7.20 10.83
N VAL A 35 -4.14 -8.02 10.35
CA VAL A 35 -2.77 -8.08 10.90
C VAL A 35 -1.98 -6.87 10.41
N MET A 36 -1.45 -6.07 11.32
CA MET A 36 -0.79 -4.80 11.00
C MET A 36 0.73 -4.92 11.13
N PHE A 37 1.44 -4.57 10.06
CA PHE A 37 2.89 -4.41 10.00
C PHE A 37 3.19 -2.94 9.73
N PHE A 38 3.01 -2.09 10.73
CA PHE A 38 3.20 -0.65 10.57
C PHE A 38 4.68 -0.27 10.68
N GLN A 39 5.13 0.60 9.79
CA GLN A 39 6.40 1.31 9.91
C GLN A 39 6.09 2.71 10.45
N GLU A 40 6.56 3.01 11.65
CA GLU A 40 6.41 4.34 12.23
C GLU A 40 7.50 5.28 11.70
N VAL A 41 7.10 6.48 11.30
CA VAL A 41 7.97 7.50 10.74
C VAL A 41 7.86 8.74 11.62
N GLU A 42 8.75 8.86 12.60
CA GLU A 42 8.70 9.92 13.61
C GLU A 42 8.76 11.34 13.02
N SER A 43 9.42 11.50 11.88
CA SER A 43 9.61 12.81 11.23
C SER A 43 8.43 13.26 10.36
N GLU A 44 7.36 12.48 10.26
CA GLU A 44 6.25 12.72 9.34
C GLU A 44 4.89 12.54 10.04
N GLU A 45 3.87 13.21 9.52
CA GLU A 45 2.47 12.87 9.83
C GLU A 45 2.00 11.69 8.96
N THR A 46 0.99 10.98 9.43
CA THR A 46 0.24 9.97 8.69
C THR A 46 -0.38 10.61 7.45
N SER A 47 -0.25 9.93 6.32
CA SER A 47 -0.78 10.36 5.03
C SER A 47 -2.30 10.53 5.09
N LYS A 48 -2.81 11.54 4.37
CA LYS A 48 -4.24 11.85 4.32
C LYS A 48 -4.69 12.16 2.91
N THR A 49 -5.96 11.89 2.64
CA THR A 49 -6.61 12.23 1.38
C THR A 49 -7.89 12.99 1.69
N LEU A 50 -7.98 14.23 1.20
CA LEU A 50 -9.23 14.97 1.20
C LEU A 50 -10.03 14.56 -0.04
N THR A 51 -11.20 13.98 0.19
CA THR A 51 -12.14 13.62 -0.89
C THR A 51 -13.25 14.65 -0.94
N LEU A 52 -13.35 15.37 -2.06
CA LEU A 52 -14.38 16.38 -2.31
C LEU A 52 -15.48 15.77 -3.16
N ILE A 53 -16.70 15.79 -2.63
CA ILE A 53 -17.90 15.28 -3.30
C ILE A 53 -18.78 16.48 -3.64
N VAL A 54 -19.09 16.64 -4.93
CA VAL A 54 -20.00 17.67 -5.42
C VAL A 54 -21.19 16.95 -6.06
N GLU A 55 -22.41 17.38 -5.72
CA GLU A 55 -23.62 16.77 -6.25
C GLU A 55 -23.64 16.83 -7.78
N GLY A 56 -23.90 15.68 -8.42
CA GLY A 56 -23.91 15.56 -9.87
C GLY A 56 -22.53 15.49 -10.54
N GLU A 57 -21.44 15.52 -9.78
CA GLU A 57 -20.07 15.42 -10.30
C GLU A 57 -19.32 14.21 -9.74
N ASP A 58 -18.23 13.81 -10.42
CA ASP A 58 -17.31 12.82 -9.85
C ASP A 58 -16.48 13.43 -8.72
N ARG A 59 -16.04 12.56 -7.81
CA ARG A 59 -15.23 12.92 -6.65
C ARG A 59 -13.84 13.42 -7.07
N ARG A 60 -13.34 14.44 -6.38
CA ARG A 60 -11.97 14.94 -6.53
C ARG A 60 -11.15 14.57 -5.31
N PHE A 61 -9.88 14.26 -5.53
CA PHE A 61 -8.95 13.85 -4.48
C PHE A 61 -7.80 14.83 -4.36
N ILE A 62 -7.53 15.28 -3.13
CA ILE A 62 -6.32 16.02 -2.78
C ILE A 62 -5.51 15.13 -1.84
N ASN A 63 -4.43 14.56 -2.37
CA ASN A 63 -3.58 13.61 -1.66
C ASN A 63 -2.43 14.33 -0.98
N ASP A 64 -2.19 14.01 0.28
CA ASP A 64 -1.04 14.44 1.06
C ASP A 64 -0.28 13.18 1.54
N PRO A 65 0.71 12.70 0.76
CA PRO A 65 1.24 11.36 0.91
C PRO A 65 2.25 11.17 2.04
N ARG A 66 2.84 12.21 2.64
CA ARG A 66 3.65 12.20 3.88
C ARG A 66 4.36 10.87 4.22
N ALA A 67 4.03 10.22 5.34
CA ALA A 67 4.64 8.97 5.81
C ALA A 67 4.71 7.87 4.73
N ASN A 68 3.71 7.73 3.85
CA ASN A 68 3.76 6.78 2.74
C ASN A 68 4.98 6.97 1.84
N GLN A 69 5.47 8.20 1.65
CA GLN A 69 6.68 8.48 0.88
C GLN A 69 7.97 7.92 1.52
N LYS A 70 7.89 7.45 2.77
CA LYS A 70 9.00 6.87 3.52
C LYS A 70 8.86 5.36 3.71
N LEU A 71 7.87 4.71 3.07
CA LEU A 71 7.68 3.26 3.21
C LEU A 71 8.94 2.52 2.76
N SER A 72 9.50 1.70 3.65
CA SER A 72 10.69 0.91 3.36
C SER A 72 10.35 -0.35 2.59
N PHE A 73 11.12 -0.60 1.54
CA PHE A 73 11.10 -1.87 0.82
C PHE A 73 11.34 -3.06 1.74
N ASP A 74 12.37 -2.96 2.60
CA ASP A 74 12.78 -4.06 3.48
C ASP A 74 11.74 -4.34 4.56
N HIS A 75 11.04 -3.30 5.02
CA HIS A 75 9.91 -3.46 5.94
C HIS A 75 8.79 -4.30 5.33
N VAL A 76 8.36 -3.97 4.10
CA VAL A 76 7.32 -4.73 3.40
C VAL A 76 7.80 -6.15 3.07
N LEU A 77 9.05 -6.33 2.65
CA LEU A 77 9.62 -7.66 2.42
C LEU A 77 9.63 -8.50 3.70
N GLY A 78 9.96 -7.89 4.84
CA GLY A 78 9.88 -8.51 6.17
C GLY A 78 8.45 -8.94 6.51
N ALA A 79 7.47 -8.06 6.29
CA ALA A 79 6.07 -8.36 6.50
C ALA A 79 5.60 -9.55 5.65
N ILE A 80 5.95 -9.61 4.36
CA ILE A 80 5.60 -10.74 3.47
C ILE A 80 6.23 -12.06 3.96
N LYS A 81 7.47 -12.01 4.49
CA LYS A 81 8.14 -13.21 5.01
C LYS A 81 7.51 -13.72 6.32
N MET A 82 7.05 -12.80 7.17
CA MET A 82 6.39 -13.13 8.44
C MET A 82 4.94 -13.59 8.21
N PHE A 83 4.21 -12.91 7.33
CA PHE A 83 2.82 -13.18 7.02
C PHE A 83 2.70 -14.15 5.84
N ARG A 84 2.45 -15.42 6.12
CA ARG A 84 2.26 -16.44 5.08
C ARG A 84 0.96 -16.20 4.33
N THR A 85 1.05 -15.62 3.13
CA THR A 85 -0.09 -15.34 2.25
C THR A 85 0.10 -15.98 0.87
N SER A 86 -1.02 -16.31 0.22
CA SER A 86 -1.06 -16.76 -1.18
C SER A 86 -1.22 -15.61 -2.19
N MET A 87 -1.53 -14.40 -1.71
CA MET A 87 -1.78 -13.21 -2.53
C MET A 87 -1.03 -11.99 -1.98
N PHE A 88 -0.47 -11.19 -2.88
CA PHE A 88 0.14 -9.90 -2.58
C PHE A 88 -0.47 -8.82 -3.48
N TYR A 89 -1.00 -7.77 -2.84
CA TYR A 89 -1.55 -6.59 -3.49
C TYR A 89 -0.77 -5.35 -3.05
N VAL A 90 -0.46 -4.48 -3.99
CA VAL A 90 0.17 -3.19 -3.69
C VAL A 90 -0.36 -2.10 -4.61
N ALA A 91 -0.73 -0.96 -4.01
CA ALA A 91 -0.99 0.28 -4.73
C ALA A 91 0.28 1.13 -4.73
N SER A 92 0.72 1.59 -5.91
CA SER A 92 2.00 2.30 -6.12
C SER A 92 1.79 3.64 -6.83
N GLY A 93 2.75 4.54 -6.71
CA GLY A 93 2.76 5.88 -7.30
C GLY A 93 2.90 7.00 -6.27
N MET A 94 2.71 6.71 -4.99
CA MET A 94 2.85 7.67 -3.89
C MET A 94 3.67 7.13 -2.70
N LEU A 95 4.56 6.15 -2.96
CA LEU A 95 5.31 5.45 -1.90
C LEU A 95 6.80 5.84 -1.84
N GLY A 96 7.20 6.96 -2.44
CA GLY A 96 8.60 7.38 -2.45
C GLY A 96 9.52 6.37 -3.14
N ASP A 97 10.71 6.13 -2.61
CA ASP A 97 11.71 5.28 -3.28
C ASP A 97 11.24 3.83 -3.46
N PHE A 98 10.27 3.38 -2.66
CA PHE A 98 9.63 2.08 -2.80
C PHE A 98 9.08 1.85 -4.21
N ASP A 99 8.48 2.87 -4.83
CA ASP A 99 7.84 2.75 -6.16
C ASP A 99 8.83 2.29 -7.24
N PHE A 100 10.13 2.62 -7.13
CA PHE A 100 11.14 2.19 -8.10
C PHE A 100 11.52 0.71 -7.94
N ARG A 101 11.21 0.11 -6.80
CA ARG A 101 11.62 -1.25 -6.41
C ARG A 101 10.45 -2.21 -6.28
N VAL A 102 9.20 -1.76 -6.45
CA VAL A 102 8.01 -2.58 -6.30
C VAL A 102 8.07 -3.87 -7.15
N TRP A 103 8.67 -3.80 -8.34
CA TRP A 103 8.87 -4.94 -9.24
C TRP A 103 9.71 -6.07 -8.60
N GLU A 104 10.66 -5.75 -7.71
CA GLU A 104 11.46 -6.74 -7.00
C GLU A 104 10.60 -7.57 -6.03
N LEU A 105 9.65 -6.93 -5.34
CA LEU A 105 8.68 -7.63 -4.47
C LEU A 105 7.72 -8.49 -5.29
N LEU A 106 7.23 -7.98 -6.42
CA LEU A 106 6.34 -8.72 -7.30
C LEU A 106 7.03 -9.96 -7.85
N LYS A 107 8.29 -9.84 -8.26
CA LYS A 107 9.13 -10.97 -8.67
C LYS A 107 9.33 -11.96 -7.53
N PHE A 108 9.73 -11.49 -6.34
CA PHE A 108 9.92 -12.32 -5.15
C PHE A 108 8.68 -13.15 -4.78
N CYS A 109 7.50 -12.54 -4.85
CA CYS A 109 6.22 -13.18 -4.57
C CYS A 109 5.86 -14.21 -5.65
N LYS A 110 6.01 -13.85 -6.93
CA LYS A 110 5.72 -14.73 -8.08
C LYS A 110 6.59 -15.99 -8.06
N GLU A 111 7.88 -15.86 -7.75
CA GLU A 111 8.81 -16.99 -7.60
C GLU A 111 8.42 -17.96 -6.46
N ARG A 112 7.56 -17.52 -5.53
CA ARG A 112 7.01 -18.32 -4.43
C ARG A 112 5.59 -18.84 -4.70
N GLY A 113 5.11 -18.71 -5.94
CA GLY A 113 3.78 -19.15 -6.34
C GLY A 113 2.65 -18.27 -5.83
N MET A 114 2.94 -17.06 -5.36
CA MET A 114 1.91 -16.12 -4.92
C MET A 114 1.26 -15.43 -6.12
N VAL A 115 -0.03 -15.12 -6.00
CA VAL A 115 -0.74 -14.23 -6.92
C VAL A 115 -0.36 -12.80 -6.59
N THR A 116 0.10 -12.03 -7.59
CA THR A 116 0.48 -10.63 -7.42
C THR A 116 -0.47 -9.70 -8.17
N MET A 117 -0.85 -8.61 -7.52
CA MET A 117 -1.66 -7.52 -8.08
C MET A 117 -0.99 -6.18 -7.80
N LEU A 118 -0.91 -5.36 -8.84
CA LEU A 118 -0.34 -4.02 -8.80
C LEU A 118 -1.40 -3.05 -9.32
N ASP A 119 -1.78 -2.12 -8.46
CA ASP A 119 -2.59 -0.95 -8.80
C ASP A 119 -1.66 0.27 -8.87
N ILE A 120 -1.75 1.06 -9.93
CA ILE A 120 -0.87 2.20 -10.15
C ILE A 120 -1.70 3.44 -10.39
N ILE A 121 -1.43 4.45 -9.58
CA ILE A 121 -1.92 5.81 -9.79
C ILE A 121 -0.83 6.69 -10.39
N LYS A 122 -1.20 7.87 -10.91
CA LYS A 122 -0.24 8.86 -11.43
C LYS A 122 0.88 9.09 -10.41
N PRO A 123 2.15 8.76 -10.76
CA PRO A 123 3.24 8.88 -9.80
C PRO A 123 3.48 10.34 -9.38
N VAL A 124 3.61 10.57 -8.07
CA VAL A 124 3.91 11.90 -7.53
C VAL A 124 5.41 12.15 -7.60
N GLY A 125 5.80 13.23 -8.30
CA GLY A 125 7.21 13.63 -8.46
C GLY A 125 8.04 12.72 -9.38
N LYS A 126 7.40 11.82 -10.15
CA LYS A 126 8.07 10.79 -10.96
C LYS A 126 7.36 10.59 -12.31
N GLY A 127 8.06 9.97 -13.26
CA GLY A 127 7.46 9.51 -14.52
C GLY A 127 6.91 8.09 -14.45
N TRP A 128 6.16 7.68 -15.47
CA TRP A 128 5.59 6.32 -15.60
C TRP A 128 6.62 5.19 -15.75
N GLY A 129 7.91 5.52 -15.91
CA GLY A 129 9.01 4.55 -16.04
C GLY A 129 9.10 3.55 -14.89
N ILE A 130 8.54 3.87 -13.71
CA ILE A 130 8.44 2.96 -12.56
C ILE A 130 7.62 1.67 -12.87
N CYS A 131 6.74 1.72 -13.89
CA CYS A 131 5.83 0.62 -14.20
C CYS A 131 6.46 -0.43 -15.12
N SER A 132 7.42 -0.03 -15.95
CA SER A 132 7.99 -0.88 -17.01
C SER A 132 8.58 -2.20 -16.47
N PRO A 133 9.36 -2.20 -15.38
CA PRO A 133 9.92 -3.43 -14.83
C PRO A 133 8.87 -4.37 -14.22
N SER A 134 7.72 -3.84 -13.79
CA SER A 134 6.64 -4.61 -13.14
C SER A 134 5.81 -5.42 -14.14
N ALA A 135 5.88 -5.10 -15.44
CA ALA A 135 4.97 -5.64 -16.44
C ALA A 135 4.99 -7.16 -16.64
N PRO A 136 6.17 -7.80 -16.67
CA PRO A 136 6.24 -9.25 -16.87
C PRO A 136 5.82 -10.05 -15.64
N VAL A 137 5.73 -9.41 -14.46
CA VAL A 137 5.61 -10.08 -13.17
C VAL A 137 4.29 -9.84 -12.45
N CYS A 138 3.36 -9.09 -13.05
CA CYS A 138 2.08 -8.77 -12.43
C CYS A 138 0.87 -8.98 -13.36
N ARG A 139 -0.30 -9.24 -12.77
CA ARG A 139 -1.58 -9.04 -13.45
C ARG A 139 -2.01 -7.59 -13.23
N TYR A 140 -1.96 -6.77 -14.28
CA TYR A 140 -2.33 -5.36 -14.20
C TYR A 140 -3.82 -5.14 -14.04
N HIS A 141 -4.17 -4.18 -13.18
CA HIS A 141 -5.41 -3.43 -13.27
C HIS A 141 -5.03 -1.95 -13.18
N ALA A 142 -5.10 -1.23 -14.30
CA ALA A 142 -4.97 0.22 -14.31
C ALA A 142 -6.38 0.81 -14.20
N LEU A 143 -6.61 1.65 -13.19
CA LEU A 143 -7.84 2.41 -13.00
C LEU A 143 -7.84 3.69 -13.83
#